data_AF-A0A970T9W1-F1
#
_entry.id   AF-A0A970T9W1-F1
#
_cell.length_a   1.000
_cell.length_b   1.000
_cell.length_c   1.000
_cell.angle_alpha   90.00
_cell.angle_beta   90.00
_cell.angle_gamma   90.00
#
_symmetry.space_group_name_H-M   'P 1'
#
loop_
_entity.id
_entity.type
_entity.pdbx_description
1 polymer ?
#
loop_
_entity_poly.entity_id
_entity_poly.type
_entity_poly.pdbx_seq_one_letter_code
_entity_poly.pdbx_strand_id
1 'polypeptide(L)'
;MKKLIYKDLGAKTEFQQEVDNILKQCNNLIEAFNSHQDFKKIETQDEFNSLVSDPAGYFDDILLSNVELPANLKPAPAQLALLFNIDRAGYLEMLGLEEIEDESCQGCSKVQKKPVSKNSVISFDHYNGNASYLTFEDGFFHLDKGMIEAKLKDFDIYAESPEQLETLDHYETLSKVLNSAIDFHKLGPVQVQTLSKMFGLQILNNKLVINYMQLSETIKYLKK
;
A
#
# COMPACT_ATOMS: atom_id res chain seq x y z
N MET A 1 33.02 6.05 3.51
CA MET A 1 32.29 7.20 2.94
C MET A 1 31.09 6.63 2.18
N LYS A 2 29.87 7.11 2.42
CA LYS A 2 28.66 6.59 1.76
C LYS A 2 28.29 7.49 0.58
N LYS A 3 28.08 6.93 -0.61
CA LYS A 3 27.71 7.69 -1.83
C LYS A 3 26.38 7.20 -2.39
N LEU A 4 25.43 8.12 -2.56
CA LEU A 4 24.14 7.83 -3.18
C LEU A 4 24.33 7.59 -4.68
N ILE A 5 23.73 6.52 -5.19
CA ILE A 5 23.86 6.09 -6.59
C ILE A 5 22.56 6.31 -7.33
N TYR A 6 21.45 5.86 -6.74
CA TYR A 6 20.15 5.85 -7.39
C TYR A 6 19.04 6.05 -6.35
N LYS A 7 18.01 6.79 -6.75
CA LYS A 7 16.76 6.93 -6.01
C LYS A 7 15.66 6.32 -6.87
N ASP A 8 14.99 5.29 -6.36
CA ASP A 8 13.84 4.74 -7.06
C ASP A 8 12.60 5.62 -6.81
N LEU A 9 12.48 6.69 -7.60
CA LEU A 9 11.36 7.63 -7.46
C LEU A 9 10.01 6.98 -7.80
N GLY A 10 10.00 5.96 -8.67
CA GLY A 10 8.80 5.19 -9.00
C GLY A 10 8.31 4.44 -7.78
N ALA A 11 9.16 3.58 -7.21
CA ALA A 11 8.81 2.79 -6.02
C ALA A 11 8.45 3.67 -4.82
N LYS A 12 9.12 4.82 -4.63
CA LYS A 12 8.76 5.80 -3.59
C LYS A 12 7.35 6.35 -3.78
N THR A 13 7.00 6.73 -5.02
CA THR A 13 5.68 7.28 -5.34
C THR A 13 4.59 6.23 -5.18
N GLU A 14 4.84 5.01 -5.66
CA GLU A 14 3.93 3.87 -5.52
C GLU A 14 3.64 3.56 -4.04
N PHE A 15 4.70 3.46 -3.22
CA PHE A 15 4.54 3.24 -1.78
C PHE A 15 3.74 4.36 -1.10
N GLN A 16 4.02 5.63 -1.41
CA GLN A 16 3.24 6.74 -0.84
C GLN A 16 1.77 6.67 -1.22
N GLN A 17 1.47 6.40 -2.49
CA GLN A 17 0.10 6.23 -2.97
C GLN A 17 -0.62 5.05 -2.30
N GLU A 18 0.09 3.95 -2.07
CA GLU A 18 -0.43 2.78 -1.37
C GLU A 18 -0.84 3.13 0.06
N VAL A 19 0.05 3.74 0.85
CA VAL A 19 -0.27 4.12 2.24
C VAL A 19 -1.41 5.15 2.28
N ASP A 20 -1.42 6.14 1.37
CA ASP A 20 -2.52 7.11 1.25
C ASP A 20 -3.85 6.44 0.92
N ASN A 21 -3.85 5.42 0.05
CA ASN A 21 -5.05 4.70 -0.31
C ASN A 21 -5.57 3.87 0.86
N ILE A 22 -4.69 3.20 1.60
CA ILE A 22 -5.03 2.41 2.78
C ILE A 22 -5.64 3.30 3.86
N LEU A 23 -5.03 4.46 4.13
CA LEU A 23 -5.57 5.46 5.05
C LEU A 23 -7.03 5.80 4.70
N LYS A 24 -7.28 6.13 3.43
CA LYS A 24 -8.63 6.46 2.94
C LYS A 24 -9.59 5.30 3.13
N GLN A 25 -9.18 4.07 2.81
CA GLN A 25 -10.04 2.91 2.96
C GLN A 25 -10.37 2.62 4.44
N CYS A 26 -9.40 2.76 5.36
CA CYS A 26 -9.66 2.63 6.80
C CYS A 26 -10.67 3.68 7.28
N ASN A 27 -10.45 4.95 6.96
CA ASN A 27 -11.31 6.03 7.41
C ASN A 27 -12.70 5.95 6.76
N ASN A 28 -12.80 5.53 5.49
CA ASN A 28 -14.08 5.28 4.84
C ASN A 28 -14.88 4.18 5.53
N LEU A 29 -14.23 3.12 6.03
CA LEU A 29 -14.92 2.06 6.79
C LEU A 29 -15.44 2.60 8.13
N ILE A 30 -14.65 3.42 8.83
CA ILE A 30 -15.08 4.08 10.08
C ILE A 30 -16.27 5.00 9.81
N GLU A 31 -16.18 5.84 8.77
CA GLU A 31 -17.25 6.75 8.37
C GLU A 31 -18.52 5.99 7.99
N ALA A 32 -18.40 4.93 7.19
CA ALA A 32 -19.53 4.09 6.82
C ALA A 32 -20.18 3.46 8.06
N PHE A 33 -19.39 2.95 9.00
CA PHE A 33 -19.92 2.39 10.25
C PHE A 33 -20.65 3.45 11.09
N ASN A 34 -20.05 4.63 11.25
CA ASN A 34 -20.61 5.72 12.06
C ASN A 34 -21.81 6.42 11.38
N SER A 35 -21.93 6.39 10.05
CA SER A 35 -23.02 7.05 9.33
C SER A 35 -24.30 6.22 9.27
N HIS A 36 -24.19 4.90 9.44
CA HIS A 36 -25.32 3.98 9.35
C HIS A 36 -25.94 3.64 10.71
N GLN A 37 -25.32 4.02 11.83
CA GLN A 37 -25.88 3.85 13.18
C GLN A 37 -25.32 4.89 14.16
N ASP A 38 -26.10 5.22 15.21
CA ASP A 38 -25.75 6.22 16.22
C ASP A 38 -25.38 5.61 17.59
N PHE A 39 -25.38 4.28 17.72
CA PHE A 39 -25.19 3.58 18.99
C PHE A 39 -23.75 3.59 19.48
N LYS A 40 -22.78 3.53 18.57
CA LYS A 40 -21.36 3.48 18.93
C LYS A 40 -20.51 4.19 17.90
N LYS A 41 -19.49 4.91 18.39
CA LYS A 41 -18.39 5.42 17.57
C LYS A 41 -17.15 4.57 17.78
N ILE A 42 -16.33 4.44 16.75
CA ILE A 42 -15.00 3.83 16.87
C ILE A 42 -14.08 4.85 17.53
N GLU A 43 -13.63 4.57 18.75
CA GLU A 43 -12.79 5.47 19.55
C GLU A 43 -11.38 4.90 19.77
N THR A 44 -11.19 3.61 19.52
CA THR A 44 -9.92 2.92 19.75
C THR A 44 -9.50 2.05 18.56
N GLN A 45 -8.20 1.80 18.45
CA GLN A 45 -7.65 0.93 17.42
C GLN A 45 -8.14 -0.53 17.56
N ASP A 46 -8.36 -1.02 18.78
CA ASP A 46 -8.85 -2.39 19.00
C ASP A 46 -10.30 -2.58 18.52
N GLU A 47 -11.12 -1.55 18.64
CA GLU A 47 -12.47 -1.54 18.05
C GLU A 47 -12.41 -1.54 16.54
N PHE A 48 -11.51 -0.74 15.95
CA PHE A 48 -11.29 -0.78 14.52
C PHE A 48 -10.79 -2.15 14.05
N ASN A 49 -9.86 -2.78 14.76
CA ASN A 49 -9.37 -4.13 14.44
C ASN A 49 -10.50 -5.16 14.42
N SER A 50 -11.46 -5.03 15.35
CA SER A 50 -12.65 -5.88 15.38
C SER A 50 -13.57 -5.59 14.20
N LEU A 51 -13.80 -4.31 13.89
CA LEU A 51 -14.60 -3.86 12.75
C LEU A 51 -14.01 -4.30 11.40
N VAL A 52 -12.71 -4.14 11.16
CA VAL A 52 -12.08 -4.51 9.88
C VAL A 52 -11.95 -6.04 9.70
N SER A 53 -11.94 -6.79 10.79
CA SER A 53 -11.90 -8.27 10.74
C SER A 53 -13.25 -8.88 10.35
N ASP A 54 -14.36 -8.37 10.87
CA ASP A 54 -15.72 -8.79 10.51
C ASP A 54 -16.68 -7.59 10.57
N PRO A 55 -16.73 -6.77 9.51
CA PRO A 55 -17.55 -5.56 9.52
C PRO A 55 -19.04 -5.82 9.77
N ALA A 56 -19.55 -6.89 9.17
CA ALA A 56 -20.96 -7.24 9.29
C ALA A 56 -21.29 -7.79 10.69
N GLY A 57 -20.46 -8.70 11.20
CA GLY A 57 -20.62 -9.25 12.55
C GLY A 57 -20.48 -8.18 13.62
N TYR A 58 -19.49 -7.30 13.50
CA TYR A 58 -19.29 -6.20 14.44
C TYR A 58 -20.50 -5.25 14.47
N PHE A 59 -21.05 -4.90 13.29
CA PHE A 59 -22.26 -4.08 13.21
C PHE A 59 -23.45 -4.75 13.89
N ASP A 60 -23.67 -6.05 13.63
CA ASP A 60 -24.74 -6.83 14.23
C ASP A 60 -24.59 -6.96 15.77
N ASP A 61 -23.37 -7.15 16.26
CA ASP A 61 -23.07 -7.21 17.69
C ASP A 61 -23.34 -5.87 18.40
N ILE A 62 -23.05 -4.75 17.74
CA ILE A 62 -23.39 -3.42 18.25
C ILE A 62 -24.90 -3.21 18.30
N LEU A 63 -25.65 -3.65 17.29
CA LEU A 63 -27.12 -3.62 17.35
C LEU A 63 -27.65 -4.45 18.53
N LEU A 64 -27.15 -5.68 18.69
CA LEU A 64 -27.62 -6.59 19.73
C LEU A 64 -27.28 -6.11 21.15
N SER A 65 -26.09 -5.54 21.35
CA SER A 65 -25.65 -5.06 22.66
C SER A 65 -26.38 -3.81 23.16
N ASN A 66 -27.02 -3.06 22.26
CA ASN A 66 -27.79 -1.86 22.59
C ASN A 66 -29.28 -2.12 22.89
N VAL A 67 -29.71 -3.39 22.91
CA VAL A 67 -31.11 -3.77 23.20
C VAL A 67 -31.18 -4.65 24.44
N GLU A 68 -31.91 -4.21 25.46
CA GLU A 68 -32.22 -5.05 26.61
C GLU A 68 -33.36 -6.02 26.25
N LEU A 69 -33.02 -7.31 26.16
CA LEU A 69 -33.97 -8.37 25.84
C LEU A 69 -34.07 -9.38 26.97
N PRO A 70 -35.25 -9.97 27.20
CA PRO A 70 -35.38 -11.11 28.11
C PRO A 70 -34.43 -12.24 27.69
N ALA A 71 -33.78 -12.89 28.65
CA ALA A 71 -32.65 -13.81 28.45
C ALA A 71 -32.85 -14.98 27.45
N ASN A 72 -34.08 -15.24 27.00
CA ASN A 72 -34.43 -16.31 26.06
C ASN A 72 -34.75 -15.82 24.64
N LEU A 73 -34.69 -14.51 24.36
CA LEU A 73 -34.95 -13.93 23.04
C LEU A 73 -33.64 -13.54 22.37
N LYS A 74 -33.38 -14.11 21.18
CA LYS A 74 -32.30 -13.72 20.27
C LYS A 74 -32.92 -13.23 18.95
N PRO A 75 -33.25 -11.95 18.84
CA PRO A 75 -33.82 -11.40 17.62
C PRO A 75 -32.78 -11.40 16.51
N ALA A 76 -33.25 -11.49 15.27
CA ALA A 76 -32.38 -11.34 14.11
C ALA A 76 -31.89 -9.87 14.03
N PRO A 77 -30.59 -9.61 13.80
CA PRO A 77 -30.05 -8.25 13.67
C PRO A 77 -30.78 -7.40 12.62
N ALA A 78 -31.21 -7.99 11.50
CA ALA A 78 -32.00 -7.30 10.49
C ALA A 78 -33.35 -6.77 11.02
N GLN A 79 -34.02 -7.52 11.92
CA GLN A 79 -35.27 -7.08 12.53
C GLN A 79 -35.03 -5.96 13.55
N LEU A 80 -33.92 -6.01 14.28
CA LEU A 80 -33.52 -4.92 15.18
C LEU A 80 -33.18 -3.65 14.39
N ALA A 81 -32.43 -3.77 13.30
CA ALA A 81 -32.11 -2.64 12.44
C ALA A 81 -33.39 -1.93 11.96
N LEU A 82 -34.39 -2.70 11.49
CA LEU A 82 -35.70 -2.15 11.11
C LEU A 82 -36.42 -1.45 12.28
N LEU A 83 -36.38 -2.02 13.49
CA LEU A 83 -37.02 -1.44 14.67
C LEU A 83 -36.42 -0.06 15.03
N PHE A 84 -35.10 0.10 14.87
CA PHE A 84 -34.39 1.34 15.14
C PHE A 84 -34.23 2.24 13.90
N ASN A 85 -34.87 1.90 12.78
CA ASN A 85 -34.75 2.61 11.51
C ASN A 85 -33.29 2.79 11.05
N ILE A 86 -32.48 1.76 11.25
CA ILE A 86 -31.08 1.66 10.84
C ILE A 86 -31.00 0.94 9.49
N ASP A 87 -30.32 1.54 8.52
CA ASP A 87 -30.13 0.98 7.18
C ASP A 87 -28.97 -0.03 7.13
N ARG A 88 -29.20 -1.20 7.74
CA ARG A 88 -28.23 -2.31 7.71
C ARG A 88 -27.97 -2.80 6.28
N ALA A 89 -28.99 -2.81 5.42
CA ALA A 89 -28.85 -3.30 4.05
C ALA A 89 -27.94 -2.38 3.23
N GLY A 90 -28.15 -1.05 3.30
CA GLY A 90 -27.29 -0.06 2.68
C GLY A 90 -25.86 -0.09 3.21
N TYR A 91 -25.66 -0.30 4.52
CA TYR A 91 -24.33 -0.51 5.09
C TYR A 91 -23.63 -1.71 4.44
N LEU A 92 -24.28 -2.86 4.39
CA LEU A 92 -23.70 -4.07 3.81
C LEU A 92 -23.44 -3.95 2.31
N GLU A 93 -24.35 -3.33 1.55
CA GLU A 93 -24.18 -3.03 0.12
C GLU A 93 -22.97 -2.11 -0.11
N MET A 94 -22.82 -1.06 0.71
CA MET A 94 -21.67 -0.16 0.65
C MET A 94 -20.34 -0.90 0.89
N LEU A 95 -20.36 -1.91 1.75
CA LEU A 95 -19.22 -2.79 1.99
C LEU A 95 -19.03 -3.87 0.91
N GLY A 96 -19.92 -3.93 -0.08
CA GLY A 96 -20.02 -4.99 -1.07
C GLY A 96 -20.46 -6.33 -0.48
N LEU A 97 -20.86 -6.40 0.79
CA LEU A 97 -21.25 -7.62 1.48
C LEU A 97 -22.74 -7.92 1.29
N GLU A 98 -23.18 -8.11 0.04
CA GLU A 98 -24.58 -8.47 -0.21
C GLU A 98 -24.92 -9.86 0.35
N GLU A 99 -26.05 -9.96 1.03
CA GLU A 99 -26.68 -11.23 1.38
C GLU A 99 -27.35 -11.78 0.11
N ILE A 100 -26.68 -12.69 -0.60
CA ILE A 100 -27.29 -13.38 -1.74
C ILE A 100 -28.18 -14.50 -1.18
N GLU A 101 -29.50 -14.35 -1.32
CA GLU A 101 -30.42 -15.47 -1.16
C GLU A 101 -30.25 -16.42 -2.35
N ASP A 102 -29.75 -17.62 -2.10
CA ASP A 102 -29.69 -18.66 -3.12
C ASP A 102 -31.09 -19.26 -3.28
N GLU A 103 -31.84 -18.80 -4.29
CA GLU A 103 -33.19 -19.28 -4.63
C GLU A 103 -33.25 -20.80 -4.89
N SER A 104 -32.09 -21.47 -5.03
CA SER A 104 -31.98 -22.90 -5.37
C SER A 104 -31.77 -23.85 -4.19
N CYS A 105 -31.47 -23.39 -2.96
CA CYS A 105 -31.40 -24.27 -1.79
C CYS A 105 -32.55 -24.06 -0.80
N GLN A 106 -33.66 -24.77 -1.00
CA GLN A 106 -34.63 -25.03 0.07
C GLN A 106 -33.94 -25.84 1.19
N GLY A 107 -33.49 -25.14 2.25
CA GLY A 107 -33.02 -25.74 3.50
C GLY A 107 -31.56 -25.46 3.90
N CYS A 108 -30.78 -24.72 3.11
CA CYS A 108 -29.40 -24.37 3.47
C CYS A 108 -29.35 -23.02 4.22
N SER A 109 -29.14 -23.03 5.54
CA SER A 109 -28.99 -21.83 6.38
C SER A 109 -27.65 -21.08 6.22
N LYS A 110 -26.99 -21.17 5.06
CA LYS A 110 -25.67 -20.55 4.85
C LYS A 110 -25.72 -19.58 3.68
N VAL A 111 -26.15 -18.35 3.99
CA VAL A 111 -25.97 -17.18 3.15
C VAL A 111 -24.46 -16.98 2.94
N GLN A 112 -23.98 -17.17 1.72
CA GLN A 112 -22.61 -16.80 1.36
C GLN A 112 -22.61 -15.33 0.93
N LYS A 113 -22.02 -14.47 1.74
CA LYS A 113 -21.78 -13.07 1.40
C LYS A 113 -20.63 -13.00 0.40
N LYS A 114 -20.86 -12.43 -0.79
CA LYS A 114 -19.81 -12.21 -1.80
C LYS A 114 -19.56 -10.72 -1.94
N PRO A 115 -18.28 -10.26 -2.00
CA PRO A 115 -17.96 -8.87 -2.27
C PRO A 115 -18.40 -8.46 -3.68
N VAL A 116 -19.41 -7.60 -3.80
CA VAL A 116 -19.85 -6.97 -5.04
C VAL A 116 -19.47 -5.49 -5.01
N SER A 117 -18.55 -5.10 -5.90
CA SER A 117 -18.25 -3.72 -6.34
C SER A 117 -17.02 -2.99 -5.78
N LYS A 118 -16.68 -1.92 -6.53
CA LYS A 118 -15.40 -1.22 -6.72
C LYS A 118 -14.96 -0.30 -5.57
N ASN A 119 -15.70 -0.23 -4.47
CA ASN A 119 -15.32 0.52 -3.26
C ASN A 119 -14.86 -0.46 -2.18
N SER A 120 -13.88 -1.30 -2.51
CA SER A 120 -13.41 -2.37 -1.63
C SER A 120 -13.12 -1.81 -0.24
N VAL A 121 -13.92 -2.23 0.73
CA VAL A 121 -13.58 -2.14 2.15
C VAL A 121 -12.18 -2.68 2.30
N ILE A 122 -11.35 -1.99 3.09
CA ILE A 122 -10.02 -2.51 3.38
C ILE A 122 -10.15 -3.90 3.98
N SER A 123 -9.40 -4.87 3.45
CA SER A 123 -9.31 -6.19 4.06
C SER A 123 -8.42 -6.13 5.29
N PHE A 124 -8.69 -6.99 6.27
CA PHE A 124 -7.85 -7.09 7.47
C PHE A 124 -6.38 -7.32 7.15
N ASP A 125 -6.07 -8.18 6.18
CA ASP A 125 -4.68 -8.45 5.76
C ASP A 125 -3.99 -7.21 5.17
N HIS A 126 -4.72 -6.45 4.34
CA HIS A 126 -4.18 -5.26 3.71
C HIS A 126 -3.94 -4.14 4.72
N TYR A 127 -4.84 -4.00 5.70
CA TYR A 127 -4.65 -3.15 6.87
C TYR A 127 -3.43 -3.59 7.67
N ASN A 128 -3.37 -4.85 8.10
CA ASN A 128 -2.32 -5.35 8.98
C ASN A 128 -0.92 -5.24 8.36
N GLY A 129 -0.79 -5.45 7.03
CA GLY A 129 0.47 -5.27 6.31
C GLY A 129 1.03 -3.85 6.33
N ASN A 130 0.16 -2.85 6.55
CA ASN A 130 0.50 -1.42 6.49
C ASN A 130 0.18 -0.64 7.77
N ALA A 131 -0.33 -1.32 8.81
CA ALA A 131 -0.75 -0.70 10.05
C ALA A 131 0.39 0.06 10.75
N SER A 132 1.65 -0.36 10.57
CA SER A 132 2.83 0.31 11.11
C SER A 132 3.11 1.70 10.52
N TYR A 133 2.48 2.04 9.39
CA TYR A 133 2.59 3.36 8.76
C TYR A 133 1.42 4.28 9.11
N LEU A 134 0.51 3.82 9.95
CA LEU A 134 -0.68 4.56 10.37
C LEU A 134 -0.66 4.78 11.88
N THR A 135 -1.19 5.92 12.32
CA THR A 135 -1.44 6.24 13.72
C THR A 135 -2.94 6.40 13.92
N PHE A 136 -3.49 5.83 14.98
CA PHE A 136 -4.90 5.97 15.33
C PHE A 136 -5.05 7.02 16.43
N GLU A 137 -5.76 8.10 16.14
CA GLU A 137 -5.99 9.24 17.05
C GLU A 137 -7.39 9.81 16.80
N ASP A 138 -8.09 10.20 17.87
CA ASP A 138 -9.43 10.81 17.81
C ASP A 138 -10.47 10.04 16.95
N GLY A 139 -10.39 8.70 16.95
CA GLY A 139 -11.32 7.85 16.21
C GLY A 139 -11.01 7.69 14.72
N PHE A 140 -9.90 8.23 14.23
CA PHE A 140 -9.48 8.15 12.83
C PHE A 140 -8.02 7.75 12.69
N PHE A 141 -7.66 7.27 11.50
CA PHE A 141 -6.28 7.07 11.14
C PHE A 141 -5.65 8.33 10.55
N HIS A 142 -4.35 8.45 10.80
CA HIS A 142 -3.45 9.43 10.21
C HIS A 142 -2.17 8.72 9.73
N LEU A 143 -1.41 9.38 8.87
CA LEU A 143 -0.12 8.87 8.41
C LEU A 143 0.95 9.06 9.49
N ASP A 144 1.67 7.99 9.83
CA ASP A 144 2.91 8.10 10.57
C ASP A 144 4.04 8.55 9.63
N LYS A 145 4.24 9.86 9.56
CA LYS A 145 5.29 10.45 8.72
C LYS A 145 6.69 9.93 9.06
N GLY A 146 6.96 9.62 10.32
CA GLY A 146 8.28 9.13 10.75
C GLY A 146 8.58 7.75 10.20
N MET A 147 7.62 6.83 10.31
CA MET A 147 7.75 5.47 9.77
C MET A 147 7.78 5.46 8.24
N ILE A 148 6.97 6.30 7.60
CA ILE A 148 6.98 6.46 6.14
C ILE A 148 8.34 7.00 5.66
N GLU A 149 8.87 8.06 6.28
CA GLU A 149 10.18 8.63 5.94
C GLU A 149 11.32 7.63 6.16
N ALA A 150 11.25 6.81 7.21
CA ALA A 150 12.20 5.74 7.44
C ALA A 150 12.14 4.70 6.31
N LYS A 151 10.93 4.24 5.95
CA LYS A 151 10.74 3.27 4.86
C LYS A 151 11.18 3.80 3.51
N LEU A 152 10.96 5.09 3.24
CA LEU A 152 11.35 5.73 1.98
C LEU A 152 12.87 5.72 1.74
N LYS A 153 13.69 5.56 2.79
CA LYS A 153 15.15 5.42 2.67
C LYS A 153 15.57 4.06 2.13
N ASP A 154 14.73 3.02 2.26
CA ASP A 154 15.01 1.68 1.71
C ASP A 154 15.05 1.69 0.17
N PHE A 155 14.35 2.64 -0.45
CA PHE A 155 14.33 2.82 -1.91
C PHE A 155 15.53 3.63 -2.44
N ASP A 156 16.40 4.11 -1.56
CA ASP A 156 17.66 4.76 -1.94
C ASP A 156 18.80 3.75 -1.94
N ILE A 157 19.57 3.71 -3.04
CA ILE A 157 20.67 2.77 -3.21
C ILE A 157 21.99 3.51 -3.06
N TYR A 158 22.84 3.00 -2.19
CA TYR A 158 24.12 3.60 -1.85
C TYR A 158 25.28 2.62 -2.09
N ALA A 159 26.43 3.17 -2.48
CA ALA A 159 27.72 2.50 -2.33
C ALA A 159 28.24 2.77 -0.93
N GLU A 160 28.51 1.71 -0.19
CA GLU A 160 28.98 1.76 1.20
C GLU A 160 30.28 0.98 1.40
N SER A 161 30.42 -0.19 0.77
CA SER A 161 31.64 -0.99 0.88
C SER A 161 32.76 -0.45 -0.03
N PRO A 162 34.04 -0.74 0.27
CA PRO A 162 35.17 -0.37 -0.58
C PRO A 162 34.99 -0.86 -2.03
N GLU A 163 34.53 -2.10 -2.22
CA GLU A 163 34.30 -2.68 -3.55
C GLU A 163 33.20 -1.96 -4.33
N GLN A 164 32.12 -1.56 -3.65
CA GLN A 164 31.03 -0.80 -4.26
C GLN A 164 31.48 0.60 -4.67
N LEU A 165 32.29 1.25 -3.82
CA LEU A 165 32.85 2.57 -4.10
C LEU A 165 33.85 2.52 -5.26
N GLU A 166 34.72 1.50 -5.30
CA GLU A 166 35.67 1.29 -6.39
C GLU A 166 34.95 1.00 -7.70
N THR A 167 33.90 0.18 -7.68
CA THR A 167 33.07 -0.08 -8.87
C THR A 167 32.45 1.22 -9.39
N LEU A 168 31.87 2.03 -8.50
CA LEU A 168 31.29 3.31 -8.88
C LEU A 168 32.34 4.25 -9.49
N ASP A 169 33.51 4.38 -8.85
CA ASP A 169 34.61 5.22 -9.33
C ASP A 169 35.16 4.74 -10.68
N HIS A 170 35.25 3.42 -10.88
CA HIS A 170 35.65 2.81 -12.15
C HIS A 170 34.73 3.26 -13.29
N TYR A 171 33.41 3.15 -13.12
CA TYR A 171 32.45 3.56 -14.15
C TYR A 171 32.43 5.08 -14.36
N GLU A 172 32.61 5.89 -13.32
CA GLU A 172 32.77 7.35 -13.43
C GLU A 172 34.00 7.74 -14.21
N THR A 173 35.13 7.10 -13.94
CA THR A 173 36.39 7.32 -14.66
C THR A 173 36.29 6.86 -16.11
N LEU A 174 35.72 5.69 -16.36
CA LEU A 174 35.50 5.16 -17.71
C LEU A 174 34.66 6.11 -18.56
N SER A 175 33.51 6.56 -18.04
CA SER A 175 32.65 7.53 -18.75
C SER A 175 33.40 8.82 -19.09
N LYS A 176 34.20 9.36 -18.15
CA LYS A 176 35.02 10.57 -18.40
C LYS A 176 36.04 10.37 -19.51
N VAL A 177 36.80 9.27 -19.47
CA VAL A 177 37.84 8.96 -20.46
C VAL A 177 37.23 8.76 -21.85
N LEU A 178 36.14 8.00 -21.95
CA LEU A 178 35.47 7.77 -23.23
C LEU A 178 34.89 9.07 -23.81
N ASN A 179 34.27 9.91 -22.98
CA ASN A 179 33.76 11.21 -23.44
C ASN A 179 34.88 12.17 -23.88
N SER A 180 36.03 12.15 -23.22
CA SER A 180 37.21 12.90 -23.69
C SER A 180 37.62 12.47 -25.11
N ALA A 181 37.65 11.17 -25.39
CA ALA A 181 37.95 10.66 -26.73
C ALA A 181 36.89 11.04 -27.79
N ILE A 182 35.61 11.13 -27.40
CA ILE A 182 34.54 11.67 -28.26
C ILE A 182 34.78 13.15 -28.57
N ASP A 183 35.09 13.95 -27.55
CA ASP A 183 35.33 15.40 -27.68
C ASP A 183 36.57 15.68 -28.57
N PHE A 184 37.58 14.79 -28.58
CA PHE A 184 38.73 14.84 -29.50
C PHE A 184 38.46 14.20 -30.88
N HIS A 185 37.21 13.90 -31.21
CA HIS A 185 36.78 13.28 -32.47
C HIS A 185 37.50 11.97 -32.80
N LYS A 186 37.94 11.21 -31.79
CA LYS A 186 38.59 9.90 -31.95
C LYS A 186 37.59 8.75 -32.06
N LEU A 187 36.35 8.98 -31.63
CA LEU A 187 35.26 8.00 -31.67
C LEU A 187 34.11 8.54 -32.51
N GLY A 188 33.76 7.82 -33.59
CA GLY A 188 32.60 8.12 -34.41
C GLY A 188 31.30 7.54 -33.81
N PRO A 189 30.14 7.87 -34.40
CA PRO A 189 28.83 7.47 -33.86
C PRO A 189 28.67 5.94 -33.71
N VAL A 190 29.20 5.16 -34.66
CA VAL A 190 29.16 3.69 -34.61
C VAL A 190 29.97 3.17 -33.42
N GLN A 191 31.16 3.71 -33.17
CA GLN A 191 31.99 3.32 -32.03
C GLN A 191 31.31 3.69 -30.70
N VAL A 192 30.72 4.87 -30.61
CA VAL A 192 29.97 5.32 -29.43
C VAL A 192 28.81 4.37 -29.11
N GLN A 193 28.05 3.95 -30.12
CA GLN A 193 26.97 2.96 -29.93
C GLN A 193 27.49 1.60 -29.46
N THR A 194 28.60 1.12 -30.02
CA THR A 194 29.20 -0.15 -29.62
C THR A 194 29.71 -0.09 -28.17
N LEU A 195 30.39 0.99 -27.78
CA LEU A 195 30.88 1.20 -26.42
C LEU A 195 29.75 1.31 -25.41
N SER A 196 28.67 2.03 -25.75
CA SER A 196 27.44 2.10 -24.95
C SER A 196 26.90 0.71 -24.63
N LYS A 197 26.77 -0.15 -25.64
CA LYS A 197 26.27 -1.53 -25.46
C LYS A 197 27.23 -2.41 -24.67
N MET A 198 28.54 -2.35 -24.96
CA MET A 198 29.55 -3.20 -24.29
C MET A 198 29.67 -2.91 -22.79
N PHE A 199 29.59 -1.64 -22.41
CA PHE A 199 29.80 -1.22 -21.03
C PHE A 199 28.50 -0.88 -20.27
N GLY A 200 27.34 -1.03 -20.91
CA GLY A 200 26.04 -0.69 -20.30
C GLY A 200 25.87 0.81 -20.03
N LEU A 201 26.54 1.67 -20.80
CA LEU A 201 26.42 3.12 -20.71
C LEU A 201 25.24 3.61 -21.56
N GLN A 202 24.57 4.66 -21.13
CA GLN A 202 23.53 5.34 -21.90
C GLN A 202 24.12 6.41 -22.82
N ILE A 203 23.44 6.72 -23.92
CA ILE A 203 23.82 7.83 -24.80
C ILE A 203 22.84 8.98 -24.58
N LEU A 204 23.35 10.13 -24.14
CA LEU A 204 22.61 11.37 -24.01
C LEU A 204 23.38 12.48 -24.70
N ASN A 205 22.76 13.18 -25.66
CA ASN A 205 23.38 14.28 -26.40
C ASN A 205 24.76 13.92 -26.99
N ASN A 206 24.87 12.73 -27.58
CA ASN A 206 26.12 12.18 -28.13
C ASN A 206 27.26 11.95 -27.11
N LYS A 207 26.95 11.92 -25.81
CA LYS A 207 27.88 11.56 -24.73
C LYS A 207 27.47 10.24 -24.07
N LEU A 208 28.47 9.50 -23.59
CA LEU A 208 28.30 8.26 -22.85
C LEU A 208 28.14 8.55 -21.37
N VAL A 209 26.95 8.37 -20.84
CA VAL A 209 26.61 8.60 -19.43
C VAL A 209 26.37 7.28 -18.70
N ILE A 210 26.59 7.26 -17.39
CA ILE A 210 26.32 6.09 -16.56
C ILE A 210 24.80 5.88 -16.47
N ASN A 211 24.36 4.65 -16.71
CA ASN A 211 23.01 4.23 -16.33
C ASN A 211 22.99 3.90 -14.83
N TYR A 212 22.71 4.90 -13.99
CA TYR A 212 22.74 4.72 -12.54
C TYR A 212 21.74 3.67 -12.03
N MET A 213 20.64 3.43 -12.74
CA MET A 213 19.69 2.37 -12.40
C MET A 213 20.33 0.99 -12.55
N GLN A 214 20.86 0.66 -13.74
CA GLN A 214 21.56 -0.62 -13.96
C GLN A 214 22.81 -0.78 -13.09
N LEU A 215 23.56 0.30 -12.89
CA LEU A 215 24.73 0.28 -12.01
C LEU A 215 24.32 -0.01 -10.56
N SER A 216 23.18 0.53 -10.11
CA SER A 216 22.67 0.28 -8.77
C SER A 216 22.28 -1.19 -8.54
N GLU A 217 21.74 -1.87 -9.57
CA GLU A 217 21.47 -3.31 -9.50
C GLU A 217 22.78 -4.09 -9.36
N THR A 218 23.78 -3.75 -10.15
CA THR A 218 25.11 -4.39 -10.06
C THR A 218 25.72 -4.20 -8.67
N ILE A 219 25.68 -2.97 -8.15
CA ILE A 219 26.24 -2.62 -6.84
C ILE A 219 25.49 -3.27 -5.66
N LYS A 220 24.17 -3.46 -5.78
CA LYS A 220 23.37 -4.20 -4.78
C LYS A 220 23.86 -5.63 -4.56
N TYR A 221 24.35 -6.30 -5.61
CA TYR A 221 24.77 -7.70 -5.55
C TYR A 221 26.28 -7.90 -5.36
N LEU A 222 27.08 -6.83 -5.41
CA LEU A 222 28.47 -6.87 -4.95
C LEU A 222 28.44 -7.05 -3.43
N LYS A 223 28.96 -8.20 -2.97
CA LYS A 223 28.84 -8.70 -1.60
C LYS A 223 29.19 -7.61 -0.56
N LYS A 224 28.40 -7.56 0.51
CA LYS A 224 28.76 -6.86 1.75
C LYS A 224 29.85 -7.63 2.50
#